data_AF-A0A1G0MPC9-F1
#
_entry.id   AF-A0A1G0MPC9-F1
#
_cell.length_a   1.000
_cell.length_b   1.000
_cell.length_c   1.000
_cell.angle_alpha   90.00
_cell.angle_beta   90.00
_cell.angle_gamma   90.00
#
_symmetry.space_group_name_H-M   'P 1'
#
loop_
_entity.id
_entity.type
_entity.pdbx_description
1 polymer ?
#
loop_
_entity_poly.entity_id
_entity_poly.type
_entity_poly.pdbx_seq_one_letter_code
_entity_poly.pdbx_strand_id
1 'polypeptide(L)' 'MNLEKMFNYREGFRREDDRLPDRFFEDAFTVGPKKGAVLDRTRFEAMLTRYYKDRGWDPETTKPGAAKLKELGLDLL' A
#
# COMPACT_ATOMS: atom_id res chain seq x y z
N MET A 1 9.94 -8.74 0.62
CA MET A 1 8.72 -7.95 0.90
C MET A 1 7.78 -8.56 1.92
N ASN A 2 7.28 -9.80 1.77
CA ASN A 2 6.28 -10.33 2.73
C ASN A 2 6.81 -10.42 4.17
N LEU A 3 8.07 -10.83 4.34
CA LEU A 3 8.77 -10.84 5.62
C LEU A 3 8.94 -9.42 6.19
N GLU A 4 9.39 -8.45 5.39
CA GLU A 4 9.48 -7.04 5.83
C GLU A 4 8.10 -6.46 6.23
N LYS A 5 7.01 -6.75 5.49
CA LYS A 5 5.68 -6.27 5.89
C LYS A 5 5.22 -6.91 7.20
N MET A 6 5.51 -8.19 7.44
CA MET A 6 5.21 -8.84 8.74
C MET A 6 6.01 -8.21 9.88
N PHE A 7 7.30 -7.89 9.67
CA PHE A 7 8.11 -7.13 10.62
C PHE A 7 7.50 -5.75 10.88
N ASN A 8 7.28 -4.94 9.84
CA ASN A 8 6.72 -3.59 9.97
C ASN A 8 5.35 -3.62 10.67
N TYR A 9 4.47 -4.57 10.31
CA TYR A 9 3.16 -4.73 10.92
C TYR A 9 3.24 -5.08 12.42
N ARG A 10 4.23 -5.88 12.83
CA ARG A 10 4.54 -6.16 14.24
C ARG A 10 5.00 -4.90 14.98
N GLU A 11 5.87 -4.10 14.37
CA GLU A 11 6.34 -2.81 14.89
C GLU A 11 5.28 -1.68 14.83
N GLY A 12 4.05 -1.98 14.38
CA GLY A 12 2.91 -1.07 14.46
C GLY A 12 2.42 -0.47 13.15
N PHE A 13 3.10 -0.71 12.01
CA PHE A 13 2.75 -0.15 10.70
C PHE A 13 1.32 -0.56 10.26
N ARG A 14 0.49 0.40 9.84
CA ARG A 14 -0.91 0.19 9.39
C ARG A 14 -1.14 0.65 7.95
N ARG A 15 -2.39 0.85 7.54
CA ARG A 15 -2.74 1.33 6.20
C ARG A 15 -2.39 2.81 6.03
N GLU A 16 -2.56 3.56 7.10
CA GLU A 16 -2.32 5.00 7.23
C GLU A 16 -0.86 5.38 6.92
N ASP A 17 0.07 4.44 7.08
CA ASP A 17 1.50 4.60 6.78
C ASP A 17 1.86 4.32 5.32
N ASP A 18 1.06 3.53 4.58
CA ASP A 18 1.25 3.20 3.15
C ASP A 18 0.79 4.38 2.23
N ARG A 19 1.03 5.62 2.66
CA ARG A 19 0.55 6.87 2.03
C ARG A 19 1.64 7.66 1.29
N LEU A 20 1.22 8.49 0.33
CA LEU A 20 2.09 9.49 -0.32
C LEU A 20 2.01 10.86 0.38
N PRO A 21 3.08 11.69 0.31
CA PRO A 21 3.04 13.09 0.72
C PRO A 21 1.97 13.90 -0.02
N ASP A 22 1.33 14.82 0.68
CA ASP A 22 0.10 15.52 0.22
C ASP A 22 0.28 16.31 -1.08
N ARG A 23 1.49 16.86 -1.32
CA ARG A 23 1.91 17.45 -2.60
C ARG A 23 1.65 16.60 -3.85
N PHE A 24 1.63 15.27 -3.76
CA PHE A 24 1.29 14.44 -4.93
C PHE A 24 -0.17 14.57 -5.38
N PHE A 25 -1.04 15.09 -4.51
CA PHE A 25 -2.47 15.31 -4.75
C PHE A 25 -2.84 16.80 -4.89
N GLU A 26 -1.94 17.69 -4.47
CA GLU A 26 -2.18 19.15 -4.37
C GLU A 26 -1.26 19.97 -5.31
N ASP A 27 0.03 19.63 -5.40
CA ASP A 27 0.99 20.36 -6.23
C ASP A 27 0.95 19.85 -7.69
N ALA A 28 0.11 20.48 -8.50
CA ALA A 28 0.02 20.17 -9.93
C ALA A 28 1.36 20.40 -10.65
N PHE A 29 1.77 19.45 -11.51
CA PHE A 29 3.01 19.58 -12.28
C PHE A 29 3.06 20.91 -13.05
N THR A 30 4.15 21.66 -12.92
CA THR A 30 4.28 23.01 -13.51
C THR A 30 4.76 23.01 -14.98
N VAL A 31 5.39 21.90 -15.40
CA VAL A 31 6.08 21.72 -16.70
C VAL A 31 5.87 20.31 -17.27
N GLY A 32 6.19 20.14 -18.56
CA GLY A 32 6.17 18.84 -19.24
C GLY A 32 4.77 18.34 -19.68
N PRO A 33 4.69 17.13 -20.26
CA PRO A 33 3.47 16.59 -20.89
C PRO A 33 2.37 16.16 -19.89
N LYS A 34 2.62 16.33 -18.58
CA LYS A 34 1.63 16.14 -17.50
C LYS A 34 1.35 17.43 -16.72
N LYS A 35 1.72 18.59 -17.27
CA LYS A 35 1.44 19.90 -16.66
C LYS A 35 -0.04 20.02 -16.28
N GLY A 36 -0.30 20.49 -15.07
CA GLY A 36 -1.66 20.63 -14.50
C GLY A 36 -2.25 19.35 -13.90
N ALA A 37 -1.58 18.19 -14.01
CA ALA A 37 -2.05 16.95 -13.38
C ALA A 37 -1.60 16.85 -11.92
N VAL A 38 -2.49 16.30 -11.10
CA VAL A 38 -2.25 15.77 -9.74
C VAL A 38 -2.71 14.31 -9.68
N LEU A 39 -2.35 13.58 -8.62
CA LEU A 39 -3.01 12.31 -8.31
C LEU A 39 -4.39 12.56 -7.68
N ASP A 40 -5.32 11.63 -7.91
CA ASP A 40 -6.63 11.60 -7.27
C ASP A 40 -6.55 10.70 -6.02
N ARG A 41 -6.84 11.24 -4.83
CA ARG A 41 -6.73 10.52 -3.54
C ARG A 41 -7.64 9.28 -3.51
N THR A 42 -8.88 9.38 -3.99
CA THR A 42 -9.85 8.29 -4.00
C THR A 42 -9.40 7.14 -4.92
N ARG A 43 -8.85 7.46 -6.09
CA ARG A 43 -8.28 6.46 -7.02
C ARG A 43 -6.99 5.84 -6.48
N PHE A 44 -6.17 6.60 -5.76
CA PHE A 44 -4.99 6.07 -5.07
C PHE A 44 -5.40 5.06 -4.00
N GLU A 45 -6.35 5.39 -3.12
CA GLU A 45 -6.85 4.46 -2.10
C GLU A 45 -7.52 3.21 -2.69
N ALA A 46 -8.27 3.35 -3.78
CA ALA A 46 -8.84 2.21 -4.50
C ALA A 46 -7.76 1.31 -5.13
N MET A 47 -6.70 1.91 -5.68
CA MET A 47 -5.53 1.20 -6.21
C MET A 47 -4.77 0.47 -5.09
N LEU A 48 -4.57 1.12 -3.94
CA LEU A 48 -3.92 0.54 -2.76
C LEU A 48 -4.71 -0.66 -2.19
N THR A 49 -6.04 -0.50 -2.05
CA THR A 49 -6.96 -1.60 -1.70
C THR A 49 -6.87 -2.76 -2.67
N ARG A 50 -6.74 -2.50 -3.98
CA ARG A 50 -6.54 -3.55 -4.98
C ARG A 50 -5.16 -4.20 -4.82
N TYR A 51 -4.09 -3.43 -4.66
CA TYR A 51 -2.73 -3.93 -4.48
C TYR A 51 -2.58 -4.87 -3.26
N TYR A 52 -3.36 -4.64 -2.19
CA TYR A 52 -3.46 -5.57 -1.07
C TYR A 52 -4.13 -6.90 -1.49
N LYS A 53 -5.30 -6.83 -2.14
CA LYS A 53 -6.04 -8.01 -2.62
C LYS A 53 -5.24 -8.84 -3.63
N ASP A 54 -4.64 -8.21 -4.63
CA ASP A 54 -3.84 -8.84 -5.69
C ASP A 54 -2.59 -9.57 -5.12
N ARG A 55 -2.15 -9.22 -3.91
CA ARG A 55 -1.05 -9.88 -3.18
C ARG A 55 -1.50 -10.94 -2.18
N GLY A 56 -2.80 -11.10 -1.93
CA GLY A 56 -3.33 -11.96 -0.87
C GLY A 56 -3.09 -11.39 0.54
N TRP A 57 -3.14 -10.07 0.68
CA TRP A 57 -3.14 -9.39 1.98
C TRP A 57 -4.54 -8.91 2.35
N ASP A 58 -4.80 -8.77 3.64
CA ASP A 58 -6.02 -8.17 4.17
C ASP A 58 -6.08 -6.65 3.83
N PRO A 59 -7.17 -6.12 3.24
CA PRO A 59 -7.16 -4.74 2.74
C PRO A 59 -7.27 -3.64 3.79
N GLU A 60 -7.74 -3.97 4.99
CA GLU A 60 -7.99 -3.00 6.06
C GLU A 60 -6.80 -2.95 7.03
N THR A 61 -6.32 -4.11 7.48
CA THR A 61 -5.15 -4.23 8.38
C THR A 61 -3.81 -4.19 7.63
N THR A 62 -3.80 -4.43 6.32
CA THR A 62 -2.59 -4.62 5.48
C THR A 62 -1.76 -5.88 5.78
N LYS A 63 -2.21 -6.75 6.71
CA LYS A 63 -1.48 -7.96 7.08
C LYS A 63 -1.51 -9.00 5.93
N PRO A 64 -0.38 -9.62 5.56
CA PRO A 64 -0.39 -10.79 4.66
C PRO A 64 -1.29 -11.92 5.19
N GLY A 65 -2.18 -12.44 4.34
CA GLY A 65 -3.14 -13.47 4.74
C GLY A 65 -2.48 -14.81 5.04
N ALA A 66 -3.06 -15.59 5.95
CA ALA A 66 -2.49 -16.87 6.42
C ALA A 66 -2.17 -17.85 5.28
N ALA A 67 -3.02 -17.92 4.24
CA ALA A 67 -2.75 -18.73 3.06
C ALA A 67 -1.48 -18.29 2.30
N LYS A 68 -1.25 -16.97 2.16
CA LYS A 68 -0.05 -16.41 1.52
C LYS A 68 1.19 -16.57 2.40
N LEU A 69 1.06 -16.50 3.72
CA LEU A 69 2.17 -16.80 4.63
C LEU A 69 2.59 -18.27 4.51
N LYS A 70 1.64 -19.20 4.51
CA LYS A 70 1.90 -20.65 4.37
C LYS A 70 2.48 -21.02 2.99
N GLU A 71 1.99 -20.41 1.92
CA GLU A 71 2.56 -20.54 0.56
C GLU A 71 4.06 -20.19 0.51
N LEU A 72 4.51 -19.30 1.39
CA LEU A 72 5.88 -18.78 1.44
C LEU A 72 6.72 -19.38 2.57
N GLY A 73 6.19 -20.34 3.36
CA GLY A 73 6.87 -20.89 4.54
C GLY A 73 7.06 -19.89 5.69
N LEU A 74 6.17 -18.89 5.79
CA LEU A 74 6.18 -17.81 6.79
C LEU A 74 5.04 -17.93 7.81
N ASP A 75 4.37 -19.08 7.90
CA ASP A 75 3.22 -19.33 8.79
C ASP A 75 3.61 -19.66 10.25
N LEU A 76 4.91 -19.59 10.58
CA LEU A 76 5.47 -19.70 11.93
C LEU A 76 5.90 -18.34 12.53
N LEU A 77 5.42 -17.22 11.97
CA LEU A 77 5.78 -15.83 12.30
C LEU A 77 4.56 -14.95 12.66
#